data_AF-A0A9W6Y1Y5-F1
#
_entry.id   AF-A0A9W6Y1Y5-F1
#
_cell.length_a   1.000
_cell.length_b   1.000
_cell.length_c   1.000
_cell.angle_alpha   90.00
_cell.angle_beta   90.00
_cell.angle_gamma   90.00
#
_symmetry.space_group_name_H-M   'P 1'
#
loop_
_entity.id
_entity.type
_entity.pdbx_description
1 polymer ?
#
loop_
_entity_poly.entity_id
_entity_poly.type
_entity_poly.pdbx_seq_one_letter_code
_entity_poly.pdbx_strand_id
1 'polypeptide(L)'
;MGGRHCVKRRASSSYTNMTTMPQGLLTVPLPPLLGDIEISMANLTIIPDELAVAWHNVRLVYLENTPLKEFPTALFKIPSLSVSLLNDGLETVPDDLFTTVSLLDEYLEVCFSYNPINSLPSSIREGLLINYLTVGHTDLTELPAWTDKVGQWIDLGGSPMCNAPQRSCQR
;
A
#
# COMPACT_ATOMS: atom_id res chain seq x y z
N MET A 1 22.59 -7.69 -0.36
CA MET A 1 22.16 -6.42 -1.00
C MET A 1 20.77 -6.14 -0.46
N GLY A 2 20.67 -5.34 0.60
CA GLY A 2 19.41 -5.08 1.30
C GLY A 2 18.63 -4.00 0.57
N GLY A 3 17.58 -4.40 -0.16
CA GLY A 3 16.60 -3.47 -0.70
C GLY A 3 15.89 -2.74 0.44
N ARG A 4 15.67 -1.44 0.26
CA ARG A 4 14.90 -0.60 1.19
C ARG A 4 13.41 -0.94 1.00
N HIS A 5 12.95 -2.06 1.55
CA HIS A 5 11.54 -2.48 1.59
C HIS A 5 10.86 -1.87 2.80
N CYS A 6 9.93 -0.95 2.59
CA CYS A 6 9.17 -0.26 3.65
C CYS A 6 9.97 -0.04 4.96
N VAL A 7 11.25 0.37 4.86
CA VAL A 7 12.14 0.46 6.03
C VAL A 7 12.03 1.87 6.55
N LYS A 8 11.49 2.00 7.77
CA LYS A 8 11.38 3.21 8.60
C LYS A 8 12.31 4.33 8.12
N ARG A 9 11.77 5.28 7.35
CA ARG A 9 12.42 6.57 7.17
C ARG A 9 12.36 7.28 8.53
N ARG A 10 13.53 7.62 9.04
CA ARG A 10 13.71 8.28 10.35
C ARG A 10 12.81 9.53 10.37
N ALA A 11 11.76 9.52 11.19
CA ALA A 11 10.78 10.59 11.24
C ALA A 11 11.39 11.86 11.84
N SER A 12 11.46 12.92 11.03
CA SER A 12 11.52 14.29 11.53
C SER A 12 10.08 14.72 11.79
N SER A 13 9.75 15.06 13.04
CA SER A 13 8.39 15.40 13.47
C SER A 13 7.97 16.79 12.98
N SER A 14 7.60 16.92 11.72
CA SER A 14 6.76 18.01 11.23
C SER A 14 5.46 17.42 10.69
N TYR A 15 4.43 17.38 11.55
CA TYR A 15 3.09 16.98 11.11
C TYR A 15 2.54 18.06 10.18
N THR A 16 2.13 17.68 8.97
CA THR A 16 1.62 18.62 7.99
C THR A 16 0.10 18.70 8.10
N ASN A 17 -0.42 19.93 8.22
CA ASN A 17 -1.87 20.15 8.15
C ASN A 17 -2.31 20.16 6.68
N MET A 18 -2.69 18.99 6.17
CA MET A 18 -3.21 18.73 4.84
C MET A 18 -4.46 17.86 4.92
N THR A 19 -5.59 18.49 5.25
CA THR A 19 -6.89 17.81 5.43
C THR A 19 -7.53 17.34 4.13
N THR A 20 -7.08 17.89 3.00
CA THR A 20 -7.60 17.62 1.65
C THR A 20 -6.45 17.49 0.67
N MET A 21 -6.64 16.68 -0.37
CA MET A 21 -5.67 16.59 -1.47
C MET A 21 -5.47 17.97 -2.12
N PRO A 22 -4.23 18.45 -2.28
CA PRO A 22 -3.96 19.71 -2.96
C PRO A 22 -4.48 19.68 -4.41
N GLN A 23 -5.20 20.73 -4.83
CA GLN A 23 -5.79 20.79 -6.19
C GLN A 23 -4.75 20.68 -7.31
N GLY A 24 -3.51 21.15 -7.08
CA GLY A 24 -2.41 20.96 -8.03
C GLY A 24 -2.07 19.48 -8.28
N LEU A 25 -2.29 18.60 -7.30
CA LEU A 25 -2.13 17.15 -7.44
C LEU A 25 -3.33 16.47 -8.11
N LEU A 26 -4.42 17.20 -8.35
CA LEU A 26 -5.61 16.71 -9.06
C LEU A 26 -5.75 17.35 -10.46
N THR A 27 -4.86 18.27 -10.80
CA THR A 27 -4.89 18.98 -12.08
C THR A 27 -4.36 18.08 -13.20
N VAL A 28 -5.10 18.02 -14.31
CA VAL A 28 -4.75 17.21 -15.49
C VAL A 28 -4.20 18.12 -16.61
N PRO A 29 -3.06 17.80 -17.24
CA PRO A 29 -2.15 16.72 -16.87
C PRO A 29 -1.29 17.11 -15.65
N LEU A 30 -0.90 16.11 -14.86
CA LEU A 30 0.22 16.29 -13.93
C LEU A 30 1.52 16.57 -14.71
N PRO A 31 2.52 17.23 -14.09
CA PRO A 31 3.83 17.40 -14.70
C PRO A 31 4.39 16.05 -15.16
N PRO A 32 4.88 15.92 -16.41
CA PRO A 32 5.21 14.62 -17.01
C PRO A 32 6.35 13.88 -16.30
N LEU A 33 7.21 14.62 -15.59
CA LEU A 33 8.32 14.07 -14.81
C LEU A 33 7.95 13.73 -13.35
N LEU A 34 6.73 14.07 -12.90
CA LEU A 34 6.27 13.73 -11.57
C LEU A 34 5.84 12.25 -11.54
N GLY A 35 6.81 11.37 -11.27
CA GLY A 35 6.61 9.92 -11.18
C GLY A 35 6.57 9.38 -9.75
N ASP A 36 6.91 10.20 -8.76
CA ASP A 36 7.07 9.80 -7.36
C ASP A 36 6.33 10.81 -6.49
N ILE A 37 5.40 10.32 -5.67
CA ILE A 37 4.62 11.11 -4.73
C ILE A 37 4.73 10.49 -3.34
N GLU A 38 5.36 11.22 -2.43
CA GLU A 38 5.45 10.88 -1.01
C GLU A 38 4.62 11.88 -0.19
N ILE A 39 3.56 11.40 0.46
CA ILE A 39 2.75 12.13 1.44
C ILE A 39 2.89 11.40 2.77
N SER A 40 3.53 12.03 3.75
CA SER A 40 3.73 11.40 5.05
C SER A 40 3.45 12.33 6.20
N MET A 41 2.99 11.77 7.32
CA MET A 41 2.71 12.51 8.56
C MET A 41 1.76 13.69 8.31
N ALA A 42 0.62 13.38 7.69
CA ALA A 42 -0.43 14.34 7.36
C ALA A 42 -1.76 13.96 8.01
N ASN A 43 -2.71 14.88 8.07
CA ASN A 43 -4.08 14.65 8.55
C ASN A 43 -5.08 14.44 7.39
N LEU A 44 -4.60 13.86 6.29
CA LEU A 44 -5.44 13.46 5.16
C LEU A 44 -6.27 12.24 5.55
N THR A 45 -7.58 12.29 5.29
CA THR A 45 -8.52 11.24 5.72
C THR A 45 -9.18 10.49 4.57
N ILE A 46 -9.11 11.04 3.35
CA ILE A 46 -9.75 10.50 2.14
C ILE A 46 -8.81 10.74 0.96
N ILE A 47 -8.69 9.74 0.09
CA ILE A 47 -8.05 9.87 -1.21
C ILE A 47 -9.15 9.96 -2.28
N PRO A 48 -9.26 11.08 -3.01
CA PRO A 48 -10.33 11.26 -3.98
C PRO A 48 -10.18 10.33 -5.18
N ASP A 49 -11.29 9.82 -5.72
CA ASP A 49 -11.30 8.94 -6.88
C ASP A 49 -10.77 9.64 -8.15
N GLU A 50 -10.95 10.96 -8.28
CA GLU A 50 -10.45 11.72 -9.43
C GLU A 50 -8.92 11.66 -9.57
N LEU A 51 -8.20 11.32 -8.50
CA LEU A 51 -6.76 11.08 -8.51
C LEU A 51 -6.37 10.07 -9.58
N ALA A 52 -7.17 9.02 -9.77
CA ALA A 52 -6.88 7.98 -10.76
C ALA A 52 -6.78 8.51 -12.20
N VAL A 53 -7.48 9.63 -12.47
CA VAL A 53 -7.43 10.32 -13.76
C VAL A 53 -6.18 11.21 -13.85
N ALA A 54 -5.84 11.90 -12.77
CA ALA A 54 -4.71 12.83 -12.75
C ALA A 54 -3.34 12.13 -12.74
N TRP A 55 -3.23 10.99 -12.05
CA TRP A 55 -1.95 10.32 -11.73
C TRP A 55 -1.52 9.29 -12.79
N HIS A 56 -1.76 9.59 -14.07
CA HIS A 56 -1.49 8.67 -15.19
C HIS A 56 0.00 8.30 -15.40
N ASN A 57 0.93 9.07 -14.84
CA ASN A 57 2.38 8.91 -15.00
C ASN A 57 3.10 8.67 -13.67
N VAL A 58 2.36 8.58 -12.57
CA VAL A 58 2.91 8.24 -11.25
C VAL A 58 3.25 6.75 -11.23
N ARG A 59 4.41 6.43 -10.66
CA ARG A 59 5.00 5.07 -10.61
C ARG A 59 5.26 4.62 -9.17
N LEU A 60 5.46 5.57 -8.27
CA LEU A 60 5.71 5.34 -6.86
C LEU A 60 4.75 6.21 -6.04
N VAL A 61 4.04 5.58 -5.11
CA VAL A 61 3.18 6.28 -4.16
C VAL A 61 3.51 5.81 -2.75
N TYR A 62 3.92 6.74 -1.90
CA TYR A 62 4.05 6.52 -0.48
C TYR A 62 3.08 7.44 0.24
N LEU A 63 2.00 6.86 0.77
CA LEU A 63 1.08 7.52 1.67
C LEU A 63 1.26 6.86 3.03
N GLU A 64 1.81 7.59 4.00
CA GLU A 64 2.20 6.95 5.27
C GLU A 64 1.88 7.85 6.46
N ASN A 65 1.35 7.25 7.52
CA ASN A 65 0.95 7.98 8.72
C ASN A 65 -0.10 9.07 8.39
N THR A 66 -1.10 8.68 7.60
CA THR A 66 -2.26 9.49 7.26
C THR A 66 -3.53 8.76 7.71
N PRO A 67 -4.36 9.33 8.60
CA PRO A 67 -5.48 8.60 9.21
C PRO A 67 -6.65 8.45 8.22
N LEU A 68 -6.48 7.58 7.23
CA LEU A 68 -7.48 7.30 6.22
C LEU A 68 -8.70 6.63 6.85
N LYS A 69 -9.87 7.06 6.41
CA LYS A 69 -11.16 6.48 6.84
C LYS A 69 -11.60 5.30 5.99
N GLU A 70 -11.03 5.17 4.80
CA GLU A 70 -11.39 4.16 3.82
C GLU A 70 -10.16 3.73 3.02
N PHE A 71 -10.23 2.53 2.45
CA PHE A 71 -9.15 2.01 1.61
C PHE A 71 -9.07 2.80 0.29
N PRO A 72 -7.92 3.38 -0.08
CA PRO A 72 -7.79 4.29 -1.22
C PRO A 72 -7.66 3.53 -2.55
N THR A 73 -8.75 2.92 -3.03
CA THR A 73 -8.76 2.12 -4.27
C THR A 73 -8.28 2.90 -5.50
N ALA A 74 -8.41 4.22 -5.51
CA ALA A 74 -7.88 5.10 -6.56
C ALA A 74 -6.38 4.88 -6.83
N LEU A 75 -5.58 4.55 -5.81
CA LEU A 75 -4.14 4.29 -5.95
C LEU A 75 -3.81 2.97 -6.66
N PHE A 76 -4.80 2.09 -6.81
CA PHE A 76 -4.67 0.82 -7.53
C PHE A 76 -5.20 0.91 -8.96
N LYS A 77 -5.89 2.01 -9.30
CA LYS A 77 -6.35 2.33 -10.67
C LYS A 77 -5.29 3.07 -11.49
N ILE A 78 -4.12 3.34 -10.92
CA ILE A 78 -3.00 4.06 -11.56
C ILE A 78 -1.82 3.10 -11.82
N PRO A 79 -0.90 3.44 -12.75
CA PRO A 79 0.25 2.60 -13.06
C PRO A 79 1.39 2.65 -12.01
N SER A 80 1.04 2.68 -10.72
CA SER A 80 2.02 2.70 -9.62
C SER A 80 2.51 1.28 -9.30
N LEU A 81 3.80 1.03 -9.53
CA LEU A 81 4.42 -0.26 -9.25
C LEU A 81 4.75 -0.44 -7.77
N SER A 82 4.86 0.65 -7.02
CA SER A 82 5.06 0.63 -5.58
C SER A 82 4.01 1.47 -4.89
N VAL A 83 3.28 0.87 -3.96
CA VAL A 83 2.26 1.53 -3.15
C VAL A 83 2.53 1.21 -1.68
N SER A 84 2.80 2.24 -0.90
CA SER A 84 2.84 2.16 0.57
C SER A 84 1.64 2.89 1.15
N LEU A 85 0.92 2.20 2.03
CA LEU A 85 -0.16 2.70 2.88
C LEU A 85 0.19 2.43 4.35
N LEU A 86 1.42 2.76 4.75
CA LEU A 86 1.96 2.38 6.05
C LEU A 86 1.32 3.20 7.16
N ASN A 87 0.78 2.53 8.19
CA ASN A 87 0.21 3.18 9.37
C ASN A 87 -0.88 4.22 9.04
N ASP A 88 -1.81 3.86 8.16
CA ASP A 88 -2.89 4.74 7.71
C ASP A 88 -4.24 4.46 8.40
N GLY A 89 -4.31 3.45 9.28
CA GLY A 89 -5.53 3.09 10.01
C GLY A 89 -6.49 2.17 9.27
N LEU A 90 -6.01 1.44 8.26
CA LEU A 90 -6.84 0.57 7.42
C LEU A 90 -7.23 -0.73 8.15
N GLU A 91 -8.52 -1.07 8.21
CA GLU A 91 -8.99 -2.29 8.88
C GLU A 91 -9.20 -3.47 7.92
N THR A 92 -9.53 -3.18 6.66
CA THR A 92 -9.80 -4.19 5.63
C THR A 92 -9.25 -3.75 4.29
N VAL A 93 -8.86 -4.74 3.47
CA VAL A 93 -8.50 -4.54 2.07
C VAL A 93 -9.67 -5.03 1.21
N PRO A 94 -10.16 -4.25 0.23
CA PRO A 94 -11.25 -4.68 -0.65
C PRO A 94 -10.94 -6.02 -1.33
N ASP A 95 -11.87 -6.98 -1.27
CA ASP A 95 -11.66 -8.35 -1.78
C ASP A 95 -11.43 -8.39 -3.30
N ASP A 96 -11.90 -7.37 -4.01
CA ASP A 96 -11.76 -7.22 -5.45
C ASP A 96 -10.54 -6.38 -5.88
N LEU A 97 -9.71 -5.95 -4.92
CA LEU A 97 -8.60 -5.02 -5.15
C LEU A 97 -7.65 -5.51 -6.24
N PHE A 98 -7.29 -6.78 -6.20
CA PHE A 98 -6.31 -7.39 -7.12
C PHE A 98 -6.95 -8.22 -8.23
N THR A 99 -8.28 -8.22 -8.33
CA THR A 99 -9.02 -8.95 -9.38
C THR A 99 -9.65 -8.00 -10.39
N THR A 100 -10.32 -6.93 -9.93
CA THR A 100 -11.06 -6.00 -10.79
C THR A 100 -10.59 -4.55 -10.65
N VAL A 101 -10.15 -4.12 -9.46
CA VAL A 101 -9.76 -2.72 -9.21
C VAL A 101 -8.37 -2.41 -9.78
N SER A 102 -7.38 -3.26 -9.47
CA SER A 102 -6.02 -3.12 -9.95
C SER A 102 -5.95 -3.31 -11.47
N LEU A 103 -5.26 -2.39 -12.14
CA LEU A 103 -5.03 -2.43 -13.60
C LEU A 103 -3.64 -2.97 -13.97
N LEU A 104 -2.85 -3.40 -12.99
CA LEU A 104 -1.49 -3.85 -13.19
C LEU A 104 -1.40 -5.38 -13.17
N ASP A 105 -0.44 -5.91 -13.93
CA ASP A 105 -0.04 -7.32 -13.89
C ASP A 105 1.16 -7.55 -12.96
N GLU A 106 1.80 -6.48 -12.47
CA GLU A 106 2.91 -6.58 -11.53
C GLU A 106 2.93 -5.38 -10.57
N TYR A 107 3.12 -5.70 -9.28
CA TYR A 107 3.58 -4.76 -8.27
C TYR A 107 5.02 -5.13 -7.87
N LEU A 108 5.89 -4.13 -7.89
CA LEU A 108 7.17 -4.25 -7.23
C LEU A 108 6.96 -4.33 -5.72
N GLU A 109 6.23 -3.38 -5.13
CA GLU A 109 6.05 -3.32 -3.68
C GLU A 109 4.61 -2.95 -3.29
N VAL A 110 4.03 -3.72 -2.37
CA VAL A 110 2.79 -3.40 -1.69
C VAL A 110 3.05 -3.42 -0.19
N CYS A 111 2.91 -2.27 0.45
CA CYS A 111 3.14 -2.11 1.88
C CYS A 111 1.87 -1.67 2.59
N PHE A 112 1.35 -2.56 3.44
CA PHE A 112 0.17 -2.35 4.28
C PHE A 112 0.50 -2.49 5.78
N SER A 113 1.79 -2.53 6.12
CA SER A 113 2.24 -2.73 7.49
C SER A 113 1.74 -1.63 8.44
N TYR A 114 1.63 -1.96 9.73
CA TYR A 114 1.16 -1.06 10.79
C TYR A 114 -0.30 -0.58 10.63
N ASN A 115 -1.12 -1.33 9.93
CA ASN A 115 -2.57 -1.11 9.89
C ASN A 115 -3.29 -2.24 10.63
N PRO A 116 -4.46 -2.00 11.27
CA PRO A 116 -5.28 -3.05 11.91
C PRO A 116 -5.98 -3.98 10.90
N ILE A 117 -5.30 -4.36 9.82
CA ILE A 117 -5.85 -5.20 8.75
C ILE A 117 -6.07 -6.60 9.29
N ASN A 118 -7.32 -7.07 9.27
CA ASN A 118 -7.69 -8.40 9.75
C ASN A 118 -7.83 -9.44 8.63
N SER A 119 -7.90 -9.00 7.36
CA SER A 119 -8.05 -9.87 6.19
C SER A 119 -7.42 -9.25 4.94
N LEU A 120 -6.85 -10.10 4.08
CA LEU A 120 -6.38 -9.76 2.74
C LEU A 120 -7.40 -10.26 1.70
N PRO A 121 -7.37 -9.76 0.45
CA PRO A 121 -8.22 -10.26 -0.62
C PRO A 121 -8.06 -11.77 -0.78
N SER A 122 -9.17 -12.48 -0.92
CA SER A 122 -9.21 -13.94 -1.03
C SER A 122 -8.53 -14.47 -2.30
N SER A 123 -8.45 -13.63 -3.35
CA SER A 123 -7.85 -13.98 -4.64
C SER A 123 -7.18 -12.79 -5.32
N ILE A 124 -6.35 -13.10 -6.32
CA ILE A 124 -5.75 -12.13 -7.24
C ILE A 124 -5.96 -12.63 -8.68
N ARG A 125 -5.88 -11.73 -9.67
CA ARG A 125 -5.91 -12.11 -11.10
C ARG A 125 -4.80 -13.10 -11.41
N GLU A 126 -5.08 -14.10 -12.25
CA GLU A 126 -4.05 -14.97 -12.79
C GLU A 126 -2.99 -14.15 -13.53
N GLY A 127 -1.71 -14.40 -13.24
CA GLY A 127 -0.59 -13.66 -13.82
C GLY A 127 -0.16 -12.42 -13.03
N LEU A 128 -0.97 -11.92 -12.08
CA LEU A 128 -0.54 -10.82 -11.22
C LEU A 128 0.62 -11.26 -10.32
N LEU A 129 1.75 -10.56 -10.42
CA LEU A 129 2.92 -10.77 -9.57
C LEU A 129 3.03 -9.65 -8.52
N ILE A 130 3.25 -10.02 -7.26
CA ILE A 130 3.65 -9.08 -6.20
C ILE A 130 5.02 -9.53 -5.72
N ASN A 131 6.06 -8.70 -5.91
CA ASN A 131 7.42 -9.07 -5.54
C ASN A 131 7.68 -8.90 -4.04
N TYR A 132 7.32 -7.73 -3.49
CA TYR A 132 7.51 -7.41 -2.08
C TYR A 132 6.17 -7.09 -1.44
N LEU A 133 5.75 -7.90 -0.46
CA LEU A 133 4.52 -7.69 0.32
C LEU A 133 4.87 -7.49 1.79
N THR A 134 4.53 -6.34 2.37
CA THR A 134 4.69 -6.14 3.82
C THR A 134 3.34 -5.92 4.47
N VAL A 135 3.01 -6.80 5.40
CA VAL A 135 1.77 -6.83 6.18
C VAL A 135 2.12 -7.11 7.66
N GLY A 136 3.29 -6.64 8.08
CA GLY A 136 3.74 -6.72 9.46
C GLY A 136 2.94 -5.77 10.36
N HIS A 137 2.82 -6.12 11.63
CA HIS A 137 2.04 -5.36 12.62
C HIS A 137 0.60 -5.10 12.15
N THR A 138 -0.01 -6.15 11.60
CA THR A 138 -1.44 -6.20 11.25
C THR A 138 -2.18 -7.16 12.17
N ASP A 139 -3.51 -7.24 12.08
CA ASP A 139 -4.36 -8.16 12.83
C ASP A 139 -4.63 -9.47 12.09
N LEU A 140 -3.83 -9.78 11.06
CA LEU A 140 -3.98 -11.00 10.26
C LEU A 140 -3.78 -12.26 11.10
N THR A 141 -4.73 -13.20 10.97
CA THR A 141 -4.72 -14.53 11.59
C THR A 141 -4.55 -15.67 10.58
N GLU A 142 -4.73 -15.38 9.29
CA GLU A 142 -4.48 -16.27 8.17
C GLU A 142 -4.00 -15.52 6.92
N LEU A 143 -3.43 -16.24 5.97
CA LEU A 143 -3.07 -15.71 4.65
C LEU A 143 -3.85 -16.44 3.55
N PRO A 144 -4.30 -15.72 2.52
CA PRO A 144 -4.85 -16.33 1.31
C PRO A 144 -3.74 -17.03 0.51
N ALA A 145 -4.12 -18.10 -0.22
CA ALA A 145 -3.18 -18.98 -0.92
C ALA A 145 -2.30 -18.28 -1.97
N TRP A 146 -2.73 -17.14 -2.51
CA TRP A 146 -1.91 -16.40 -3.48
C TRP A 146 -0.63 -15.83 -2.86
N THR A 147 -0.57 -15.63 -1.54
CA THR A 147 0.62 -15.12 -0.85
C THR A 147 1.80 -16.11 -0.87
N ASP A 148 1.54 -17.38 -1.21
CA ASP A 148 2.57 -18.37 -1.51
C ASP A 148 3.33 -18.11 -2.82
N LYS A 149 2.78 -17.22 -3.67
CA LYS A 149 3.38 -16.84 -4.94
C LYS A 149 3.99 -15.44 -4.92
N VAL A 150 4.10 -14.80 -3.75
CA VAL A 150 4.85 -13.54 -3.61
C VAL A 150 6.30 -13.80 -4.02
N GLY A 151 6.83 -12.96 -4.91
CA GLY A 151 8.01 -13.29 -5.69
C GLY A 151 9.33 -13.25 -4.91
N GLN A 152 9.57 -12.18 -4.15
CA GLN A 152 10.87 -11.90 -3.55
C GLN A 152 10.86 -11.91 -2.03
N TRP A 153 9.85 -11.29 -1.40
CA TRP A 153 9.79 -11.19 0.05
C TRP A 153 8.38 -10.95 0.58
N ILE A 154 8.05 -11.61 1.68
CA ILE A 154 6.89 -11.26 2.50
C ILE A 154 7.31 -10.98 3.95
N ASP A 155 6.82 -9.89 4.54
CA ASP A 155 6.99 -9.59 5.98
C ASP A 155 5.64 -9.61 6.70
N LEU A 156 5.56 -10.43 7.74
CA LEU A 156 4.38 -10.67 8.59
C LEU A 156 4.68 -10.36 10.06
N GLY A 157 5.89 -9.88 10.37
CA GLY A 157 6.37 -9.69 11.73
C GLY A 157 5.41 -8.87 12.58
N GLY A 158 5.12 -9.33 13.80
CA GLY A 158 4.21 -8.64 14.72
C GLY A 158 2.71 -8.81 14.44
N SER A 159 2.31 -9.59 13.43
CA SER A 159 0.91 -10.03 13.28
C SER A 159 0.58 -11.25 14.18
N PRO A 160 -0.70 -11.48 14.54
CA PRO A 160 -1.11 -12.67 15.30
C PRO A 160 -0.70 -14.00 14.65
N MET A 161 -0.70 -14.08 13.32
CA MET A 161 -0.19 -15.24 12.59
C MET A 161 1.24 -15.63 12.94
N CYS A 162 2.02 -14.64 13.31
CA CYS A 162 3.44 -14.75 13.62
C CYS A 162 3.73 -15.12 15.07
N ASN A 163 2.70 -15.22 15.91
CA ASN A 163 2.84 -15.66 17.29
C ASN A 163 2.78 -17.19 17.43
N ALA A 164 2.41 -17.92 16.37
CA ALA A 164 2.36 -19.37 16.38
C ALA A 164 3.78 -19.97 16.30
N PRO A 165 4.16 -20.93 17.17
CA PRO A 165 5.45 -21.59 17.08
C PRO A 165 5.56 -22.31 15.73
N GLN A 166 6.70 -22.15 15.05
CA GLN A 166 7.10 -22.77 13.76
C GLN A 166 6.75 -22.03 12.45
N ARG A 167 6.19 -20.82 12.46
CA ARG A 167 6.04 -20.04 11.22
C ARG A 167 7.20 -19.08 11.01
N SER A 168 7.84 -19.13 9.83
CA SER A 168 8.76 -18.08 9.41
C SER A 168 7.94 -16.84 9.07
N CYS A 169 8.13 -15.78 9.86
CA CYS A 169 7.42 -14.51 9.70
C CYS A 169 7.95 -13.63 8.58
N GLN A 170 9.02 -14.09 7.97
CA GLN A 170 9.71 -13.46 6.87
C GLN A 170 10.22 -14.58 5.96
N ARG A 171 10.02 -14.46 4.65
CA ARG A 171 10.61 -15.35 3.66
C ARG A 171 10.79 -14.62 2.34
#